data_AF-A0A7J9QDP8-F1
#
_entry.id   AF-A0A7J9QDP8-F1
#
_cell.length_a   1.000
_cell.length_b   1.000
_cell.length_c   1.000
_cell.angle_alpha   90.00
_cell.angle_beta   90.00
_cell.angle_gamma   90.00
#
_symmetry.space_group_name_H-M   'P 1'
#
loop_
_entity.id
_entity.type
_entity.pdbx_description
1 polymer ?
#
loop_
_entity_poly.entity_id
_entity_poly.type
_entity_poly.pdbx_seq_one_letter_code
_entity_poly.pdbx_strand_id
1 'polypeptide(L)' 'MKSDEKRSHRLNYLLKCYLSDPQENTLYQRAKQMGVSDSTAKDYIRTVIIQAQKIYSR' A
#
# COMPACT_ATOMS: atom_id res chain seq x y z
N MET A 1 18.54 2.13 5.36
CA MET A 1 17.69 1.11 4.71
C MET A 1 17.98 1.08 3.23
N LYS A 2 18.16 -0.10 2.65
CA LYS A 2 18.22 -0.26 1.20
C LYS A 2 16.87 0.15 0.58
N SER A 3 16.87 0.54 -0.70
CA SER A 3 15.66 1.01 -1.39
C SER A 3 14.50 0.00 -1.29
N ASP A 4 14.81 -1.29 -1.44
CA ASP A 4 13.83 -2.37 -1.40
C ASP A 4 13.23 -2.60 -0.02
N GLU A 5 14.04 -2.48 1.04
CA GLU A 5 13.55 -2.54 2.42
C GLU A 5 12.53 -1.42 2.66
N LYS A 6 12.85 -0.19 2.24
CA LYS A 6 11.97 0.97 2.41
C LYS A 6 10.63 0.75 1.68
N ARG A 7 10.67 0.21 0.47
CA ARG A 7 9.46 -0.14 -0.31
C ARG A 7 8.64 -1.20 0.40
N SER A 8 9.27 -2.28 0.87
CA SER A 8 8.59 -3.38 1.58
C SER A 8 7.89 -2.89 2.85
N HIS A 9 8.58 -2.08 3.67
CA HIS A 9 7.99 -1.50 4.88
C HIS A 9 6.77 -0.61 4.58
N ARG A 10 6.84 0.21 3.53
CA ARG A 10 5.72 1.05 3.09
C ARG A 10 4.52 0.22 2.63
N LEU A 11 4.74 -0.83 1.83
CA LEU A 11 3.67 -1.73 1.38
C LEU A 11 3.02 -2.48 2.54
N ASN A 12 3.82 -3.00 3.48
CA ASN A 12 3.29 -3.68 4.66
C ASN A 12 2.46 -2.75 5.56
N TYR A 13 2.90 -1.50 5.73
CA TYR A 13 2.11 -0.49 6.44
C TYR A 13 0.78 -0.21 5.73
N LEU A 14 0.81 0.00 4.41
CA LEU A 14 -0.39 0.27 3.62
C LEU A 14 -1.35 -0.92 3.64
N LEU A 15 -0.85 -2.15 3.58
CA LEU A 15 -1.67 -3.35 3.71
C LEU A 15 -2.41 -3.39 5.05
N LYS A 16 -1.73 -3.13 6.17
CA LYS A 16 -2.38 -3.04 7.49
C LYS A 16 -3.48 -1.97 7.53
N CYS A 17 -3.24 -0.82 6.91
CA CYS A 17 -4.24 0.24 6.81
C CYS A 17 -5.46 -0.23 6.00
N TYR A 18 -5.24 -0.83 4.83
CA TYR A 18 -6.30 -1.28 3.94
C TYR A 18 -7.16 -2.40 4.53
N LEU A 19 -6.55 -3.32 5.29
CA LEU A 19 -7.29 -4.37 5.98
C LEU A 19 -8.18 -3.84 7.12
N SER A 20 -7.87 -2.65 7.65
CA SER A 20 -8.67 -1.99 8.70
C SER A 20 -9.74 -1.07 8.11
N ASP A 21 -9.42 -0.39 7.01
CA ASP A 21 -10.29 0.53 6.28
C ASP A 21 -10.04 0.35 4.77
N PRO A 22 -10.89 -0.39 4.04
CA PRO A 22 -10.65 -0.77 2.65
C PRO A 22 -10.90 0.38 1.64
N GLN A 23 -10.84 1.64 2.07
CA GLN A 23 -11.00 2.79 1.20
C GLN A 23 -9.72 3.09 0.39
N GLU A 24 -9.79 2.91 -0.93
CA GLU A 24 -8.67 3.18 -1.84
C GLU A 24 -8.19 4.64 -1.80
N ASN A 25 -9.10 5.61 -1.67
CA ASN A 25 -8.73 7.02 -1.60
C ASN A 25 -7.93 7.32 -0.32
N THR A 26 -8.36 6.79 0.83
CA THR A 26 -7.61 6.89 2.10
C THR A 26 -6.23 6.25 1.97
N LEU A 27 -6.15 5.10 1.31
CA LEU A 27 -4.88 4.42 1.04
C LEU A 27 -3.96 5.25 0.13
N TYR A 28 -4.52 5.89 -0.91
CA TYR A 28 -3.80 6.80 -1.81
C TYR A 28 -3.22 7.99 -1.06
N GLN A 29 -4.02 8.65 -0.21
CA GLN A 29 -3.55 9.79 0.59
C GLN A 29 -2.41 9.38 1.52
N ARG A 30 -2.51 8.21 2.17
CA ARG A 30 -1.43 7.67 3.01
C ARG A 30 -0.16 7.38 2.20
N ALA A 31 -0.29 6.81 1.00
CA ALA A 31 0.86 6.59 0.12
C ALA A 31 1.52 7.92 -0.28
N LYS A 32 0.73 8.95 -0.63
CA LYS A 32 1.23 10.30 -0.96
C LYS A 32 1.98 10.95 0.20
N GLN A 33 1.50 10.79 1.43
CA GLN A 33 2.18 11.29 2.64
C GLN A 33 3.56 10.65 2.87
N MET A 34 3.86 9.51 2.23
CA MET A 34 5.19 8.90 2.27
C MET A 34 6.21 9.57 1.33
N GLY A 35 5.81 10.61 0.60
CA GLY A 35 6.66 11.34 -0.33
C GLY A 35 6.95 10.59 -1.63
N VAL A 36 5.98 9.81 -2.14
CA VAL A 36 6.10 9.09 -3.42
C VAL A 36 5.35 9.81 -4.55
N SER A 37 5.77 9.54 -5.79
CA SER A 37 5.07 10.03 -6.99
C SER A 37 3.66 9.44 -7.09
N ASP A 38 2.79 10.07 -7.89
CA ASP A 38 1.44 9.56 -8.11
C ASP A 38 1.43 8.18 -8.77
N SER A 39 2.34 7.94 -9.71
CA SER A 39 2.54 6.63 -10.32
C SER A 39 2.90 5.57 -9.27
N THR A 40 3.84 5.89 -8.36
CA THR A 40 4.25 4.98 -7.29
C THR A 40 3.11 4.73 -6.31
N ALA A 41 2.33 5.77 -5.96
CA ALA A 41 1.18 5.63 -5.08
C ALA A 41 0.11 4.70 -5.70
N LYS A 42 -0.21 4.89 -6.99
CA LYS A 42 -1.13 4.01 -7.72
C LYS A 42 -0.63 2.57 -7.78
N ASP A 43 0.66 2.35 -7.99
CA ASP A 43 1.27 1.02 -7.97
C ASP A 43 1.23 0.37 -6.59
N TYR A 44 1.44 1.15 -5.52
CA TYR A 44 1.32 0.66 -4.14
C TYR A 44 -0.11 0.21 -3.84
N ILE A 45 -1.12 1.00 -4.22
CA ILE A 45 -2.53 0.63 -4.03
C ILE A 45 -2.85 -0.67 -4.74
N ARG A 46 -2.50 -0.79 -6.05
CA ARG A 46 -2.68 -2.03 -6.81
C ARG A 46 -2.05 -3.23 -6.11
N THR A 47 -0.81 -3.06 -5.63
CA THR A 47 -0.08 -4.12 -4.92
C THR A 47 -0.80 -4.53 -3.64
N VAL A 48 -1.27 -3.57 -2.85
CA VAL A 48 -1.96 -3.81 -1.58
C VAL A 48 -3.31 -4.49 -1.79
N ILE A 49 -4.09 -4.08 -2.78
CA ILE A 49 -5.39 -4.70 -3.11
C ILE A 49 -5.19 -6.17 -3.48
N ILE A 50 -4.22 -6.47 -4.35
CA ILE A 50 -3.89 -7.86 -4.73
C ILE A 50 -3.46 -8.68 -3.51
N GLN A 51 -2.64 -8.11 -2.62
CA GLN A 51 -2.22 -8.78 -1.39
C GLN A 51 -3.40 -9.07 -0.46
N ALA A 52 -4.31 -8.10 -0.28
CA ALA A 52 -5.50 -8.26 0.55
C ALA A 52 -6.44 -9.33 -0.02
N GLN A 53 -6.69 -9.33 -1.33
CA GLN A 53 -7.50 -10.37 -2.00
C GLN A 53 -6.94 -11.78 -1.76
N LYS A 54 -5.62 -11.95 -1.83
CA LYS A 54 -4.97 -13.24 -1.53
C LYS A 54 -5.13 -13.67 -0.07
N ILE A 55 -5.25 -12.74 0.86
CA ILE A 55 -5.50 -13.03 2.28
C ILE A 55 -6.94 -13.50 2.48
N TYR A 56 -7.91 -12.82 1.85
CA TYR A 56 -9.33 -13.18 1.97
C TYR A 56 -9.75 -14.40 1.15
N SER A 57 -9.00 -14.73 0.10
CA SER A 57 -9.26 -15.92 -0.73
C SER A 57 -8.65 -17.20 -0.15
N ARG A 58 -8.19 -17.16 1.11
CA ARG A 58 -7.53 -18.23 1.84
C ARG A 58 -8.43 -18.73 2.96
#